data_AF-A0A4S0J9J0-F1
#
_entry.id   AF-A0A4S0J9J0-F1
#
_cell.length_a   1.000
_cell.length_b   1.000
_cell.length_c   1.000
_cell.angle_alpha   90.00
_cell.angle_beta   90.00
_cell.angle_gamma   90.00
#
_symmetry.space_group_name_H-M   'P 1'
#
loop_
_entity.id
_entity.type
_entity.pdbx_description
1 polymer ?
#
loop_
_entity_poly.entity_id
_entity_poly.type
_entity_poly.pdbx_seq_one_letter_code
_entity_poly.pdbx_strand_id
1 'polypeptide(L)'
;MPKRGVSGAQPTEVDARPERRFTRVTALVVAIENYRKPPKGEPLPSVDFAHADGDAFADVIKRIYADLPDEDVSVHVLKDTDASLTALRDDLKYTIKTLADDEFFIFYYAGHWFHGAGGNRLSTYDT
;
A
#
# COMPACT_ATOMS: atom_id res chain seq x y z
N MET A 1 -57.00 -23.27 -22.09
CA MET A 1 -56.17 -22.06 -22.12
C MET A 1 -55.52 -21.87 -20.75
N PRO A 2 -54.19 -21.73 -20.65
CA PRO A 2 -53.45 -21.54 -19.39
C PRO A 2 -53.22 -20.04 -19.11
N LYS A 3 -53.06 -19.61 -17.84
CA LYS A 3 -52.40 -18.38 -17.31
C LYS A 3 -52.72 -18.35 -15.78
N ARG A 4 -51.84 -18.17 -14.79
CA ARG A 4 -50.48 -17.61 -14.66
C ARG A 4 -49.74 -18.37 -13.57
N GLY A 5 -48.50 -18.76 -13.82
CA GLY A 5 -47.53 -19.02 -12.77
C GLY A 5 -47.09 -17.68 -12.15
N VAL A 6 -47.08 -17.60 -10.83
CA VAL A 6 -46.39 -16.55 -10.11
C VAL A 6 -44.97 -17.08 -9.89
N SER A 7 -44.07 -16.63 -10.76
CA SER A 7 -42.63 -16.78 -10.58
C SER A 7 -42.24 -15.90 -9.39
N GLY A 8 -41.92 -16.52 -8.26
CA GLY A 8 -41.15 -15.85 -7.21
C GLY A 8 -39.77 -15.57 -7.78
N ALA A 9 -39.46 -14.30 -7.99
CA ALA A 9 -38.13 -13.86 -8.34
C ALA A 9 -37.17 -14.31 -7.23
N GLN A 10 -36.19 -15.15 -7.58
CA GLN A 10 -35.03 -15.39 -6.73
C GLN A 10 -34.29 -14.06 -6.57
N PRO A 11 -33.77 -13.73 -5.37
CA PRO A 11 -32.90 -12.58 -5.22
C PRO A 11 -31.69 -12.77 -6.14
N THR A 12 -31.50 -11.81 -7.03
CA THR A 12 -30.29 -11.66 -7.84
C THR A 12 -29.09 -11.70 -6.91
N GLU A 13 -28.16 -12.59 -7.23
CA GLU A 13 -26.82 -12.74 -6.65
C GLU A 13 -26.15 -11.36 -6.61
N VAL A 14 -26.30 -10.68 -5.47
CA VAL A 14 -25.56 -9.47 -5.17
C VAL A 14 -24.12 -9.94 -5.00
N ASP A 15 -23.28 -9.57 -5.96
CA ASP A 15 -21.82 -9.68 -5.99
C ASP A 15 -21.25 -9.78 -4.56
N ALA A 16 -21.17 -11.02 -4.05
CA ALA A 16 -20.81 -11.29 -2.68
C ALA A 16 -19.29 -11.18 -2.60
N ARG A 17 -18.80 -9.94 -2.51
CA ARG A 17 -17.44 -9.70 -2.07
C ARG A 17 -17.28 -10.46 -0.75
N PRO A 18 -16.25 -11.32 -0.61
CA PRO A 18 -16.06 -12.08 0.61
C PRO A 18 -16.09 -11.11 1.79
N GLU A 19 -16.79 -11.48 2.88
CA GLU A 19 -16.88 -10.61 4.05
C GLU A 19 -15.48 -10.22 4.50
N ARG A 20 -15.24 -8.90 4.57
CA ARG A 20 -13.94 -8.37 4.98
C ARG A 20 -13.73 -8.74 6.45
N ARG A 21 -12.56 -9.33 6.73
CA ARG A 21 -12.15 -9.69 8.10
C ARG A 21 -11.45 -8.55 8.85
N PHE A 22 -11.42 -7.37 8.26
CA PHE A 22 -10.79 -6.18 8.81
C PHE A 22 -11.78 -5.02 8.79
N THR A 23 -11.63 -4.14 9.77
CA THR A 23 -12.43 -2.91 9.91
C THR A 23 -11.65 -1.69 9.49
N ARG A 24 -10.31 -1.79 9.43
CA ARG A 24 -9.39 -0.70 9.13
C ARG A 24 -8.33 -1.10 8.11
N VAL A 25 -7.81 -0.10 7.41
CA VAL A 25 -6.71 -0.24 6.47
C VAL A 25 -5.65 0.79 6.80
N THR A 26 -4.41 0.33 7.00
CA THR A 26 -3.24 1.21 7.09
C THR A 26 -2.24 0.82 6.01
N ALA A 27 -1.89 1.79 5.17
CA ALA A 27 -0.94 1.62 4.09
C ALA A 27 0.29 2.51 4.29
N LEU A 28 1.48 1.92 4.16
CA LEU A 28 2.74 2.64 4.03
C LEU A 28 3.26 2.42 2.60
N VAL A 29 3.29 3.50 1.83
CA VAL A 29 3.69 3.55 0.43
C VAL A 29 5.03 4.28 0.35
N VAL A 30 6.06 3.57 -0.11
CA VAL A 30 7.42 4.10 -0.22
C VAL A 30 7.78 4.22 -1.70
N ALA A 31 8.11 5.41 -2.16
CA ALA A 31 8.39 5.71 -3.56
C ALA A 31 9.67 6.52 -3.70
N ILE A 32 10.76 5.86 -4.09
CA ILE A 32 12.08 6.49 -4.20
C ILE A 32 12.50 6.54 -5.66
N GLU A 33 12.57 7.76 -6.19
CA GLU A 33 12.99 8.07 -7.55
C GLU A 33 14.40 8.68 -7.53
N ASN A 34 14.69 9.53 -6.55
CA ASN A 34 15.95 10.25 -6.43
C ASN A 34 16.68 9.89 -5.14
N TYR A 35 17.76 9.13 -5.28
CA TYR A 35 18.62 8.75 -4.15
C TYR A 35 19.60 9.86 -3.79
N ARG A 36 19.96 9.92 -2.51
CA ARG A 36 21.01 10.81 -2.02
C ARG A 36 22.32 10.46 -2.72
N LYS A 37 23.01 11.49 -3.20
CA LYS A 37 24.37 11.31 -3.73
C LYS A 37 25.34 11.06 -2.56
N PRO A 38 26.06 9.93 -2.55
CA PRO A 38 27.00 9.65 -1.48
C PRO A 38 28.21 10.59 -1.57
N PRO A 39 28.87 10.91 -0.44
CA PRO A 39 30.07 11.74 -0.45
C PRO A 39 31.28 11.04 -1.11
N LYS A 40 31.24 9.71 -1.23
CA LYS A 40 32.22 8.88 -1.95
C LYS A 40 31.50 7.70 -2.61
N GLY A 41 31.91 7.32 -3.82
CA GLY A 41 31.29 6.24 -4.59
C GLY A 41 30.31 6.73 -5.64
N GLU A 42 29.77 5.81 -6.44
CA GLU A 42 28.77 6.11 -7.45
C GLU A 42 27.38 6.19 -6.80
N PRO A 43 26.56 7.21 -7.13
CA PRO A 43 25.19 7.28 -6.65
C PRO A 43 24.36 6.16 -7.27
N LEU A 44 23.35 5.69 -6.52
CA LEU A 44 22.30 4.88 -7.11
C LEU A 44 21.63 5.64 -8.27
N PRO A 45 21.42 5.01 -9.43
CA PRO A 45 20.69 5.62 -10.53
C PRO A 45 19.28 6.02 -10.08
N SER A 46 18.75 7.10 -10.63
CA SER A 46 17.34 7.43 -10.46
C SER A 46 16.45 6.33 -11.04
N VAL A 47 15.24 6.20 -10.48
CA VAL A 47 14.24 5.22 -10.91
C VAL A 47 13.06 5.96 -11.52
N ASP A 48 12.84 5.79 -12.82
CA ASP A 48 11.72 6.46 -13.49
C ASP A 48 10.37 6.00 -12.92
N PHE A 49 9.46 6.95 -12.76
CA PHE A 49 8.06 6.74 -12.40
C PHE A 49 7.79 6.21 -10.99
N ALA A 50 8.78 6.05 -10.12
CA ALA A 50 8.56 5.55 -8.76
C ALA A 50 7.57 6.46 -7.99
N HIS A 51 7.66 7.78 -8.17
CA HIS A 51 6.71 8.72 -7.57
C HIS A 51 5.30 8.57 -8.13
N ALA A 52 5.18 8.44 -9.46
CA ALA A 52 3.90 8.31 -10.14
C ALA A 52 3.19 7.01 -9.73
N ASP A 53 3.95 5.91 -9.63
CA ASP A 53 3.44 4.62 -9.16
C ASP A 53 3.00 4.68 -7.71
N GLY A 54 3.78 5.33 -6.84
CA GLY A 54 3.41 5.54 -5.43
C GLY A 54 2.10 6.33 -5.28
N ASP A 55 1.95 7.43 -6.02
CA ASP A 55 0.72 8.23 -6.00
C ASP A 55 -0.49 7.45 -6.54
N ALA A 56 -0.31 6.77 -7.68
CA ALA A 56 -1.37 5.97 -8.27
C ALA A 56 -1.81 4.82 -7.35
N PHE A 57 -0.86 4.17 -6.67
CA PHE A 57 -1.15 3.09 -5.74
C PHE A 57 -1.90 3.60 -4.50
N ALA A 58 -1.47 4.73 -3.93
CA ALA A 58 -2.16 5.39 -2.83
C ALA A 58 -3.61 5.76 -3.19
N ASP A 59 -3.82 6.29 -4.39
CA ASP A 59 -5.16 6.59 -4.92
C ASP A 59 -6.02 5.34 -5.09
N VAL A 60 -5.43 4.25 -5.59
CA VAL A 60 -6.13 2.97 -5.77
C VAL A 60 -6.58 2.40 -4.43
N ILE A 61 -5.74 2.45 -3.38
CA ILE A 61 -6.11 2.00 -2.03
C ILE A 61 -7.36 2.75 -1.56
N LYS A 62 -7.35 4.09 -1.65
CA LYS A 62 -8.49 4.92 -1.23
C LYS A 62 -9.77 4.58 -2.01
N ARG A 63 -9.65 4.29 -3.31
CA ARG A 63 -10.80 3.91 -4.15
C ARG A 63 -11.33 2.52 -3.84
N ILE A 64 -10.44 1.54 -3.59
CA ILE A 64 -10.83 0.16 -3.26
C ILE A 64 -11.60 0.11 -1.94
N TYR A 65 -11.18 0.92 -0.96
CA TYR A 65 -11.75 0.95 0.38
C TYR A 65 -12.64 2.17 0.65
N ALA A 66 -13.18 2.80 -0.41
CA ALA A 66 -14.04 3.98 -0.30
C ALA A 66 -15.37 3.74 0.43
N ASP A 67 -15.72 2.49 0.73
CA ASP A 67 -16.87 2.10 1.54
C ASP A 67 -16.58 2.09 3.05
N LEU A 68 -15.31 2.21 3.46
CA LEU A 68 -14.94 2.45 4.85
C LEU A 68 -15.02 3.95 5.18
N PRO A 69 -15.23 4.31 6.45
CA PRO A 69 -15.05 5.70 6.90
C PRO A 69 -13.64 6.21 6.60
N ASP A 70 -13.50 7.51 6.30
CA ASP A 70 -12.22 8.13 5.98
C ASP A 70 -11.20 7.94 7.12
N GLU A 71 -11.65 7.95 8.38
CA GLU A 71 -10.81 7.71 9.56
C GLU A 71 -10.27 6.28 9.68
N ASP A 72 -10.88 5.32 8.99
CA ASP A 72 -10.50 3.90 9.01
C ASP A 72 -9.60 3.52 7.81
N VAL A 73 -9.24 4.49 6.96
CA VAL A 73 -8.30 4.30 5.84
C VAL A 73 -7.13 5.29 5.96
N SER A 74 -6.04 4.83 6.56
CA SER A 74 -4.80 5.60 6.63
C SER A 74 -3.85 5.24 5.49
N VAL A 75 -3.40 6.22 4.72
CA VAL A 75 -2.40 6.03 3.65
C VAL A 75 -1.28 7.03 3.82
N HIS A 76 -0.10 6.54 4.18
CA HIS A 76 1.13 7.31 4.32
C HIS A 76 2.02 7.10 3.11
N VAL A 77 2.39 8.18 2.43
CA VAL A 77 3.28 8.14 1.27
C VAL A 77 4.60 8.82 1.63
N LEU A 78 5.70 8.08 1.54
CA LEU A 78 7.05 8.59 1.74
C LEU A 78 7.78 8.64 0.41
N LYS A 79 8.30 9.81 0.03
CA LYS A 79 9.03 10.02 -1.22
C LYS A 79 10.43 10.53 -0.96
N ASP A 80 11.41 10.01 -1.72
CA ASP A 80 12.81 10.43 -1.70
C ASP A 80 13.30 10.72 -0.27
N THR A 81 13.63 11.98 0.06
CA THR A 81 14.16 12.40 1.37
C THR A 81 13.33 11.93 2.56
N ASP A 82 12.02 11.79 2.40
CA ASP A 82 11.12 11.34 3.47
C ASP A 82 11.26 9.83 3.75
N ALA A 83 11.79 9.08 2.78
CA ALA A 83 12.06 7.66 2.86
C ALA A 83 13.53 7.36 3.26
N SER A 84 14.07 8.13 4.21
CA SER A 84 15.38 7.84 4.81
C SER A 84 15.37 6.53 5.60
N LEU A 85 16.53 5.91 5.81
CA LEU A 85 16.64 4.68 6.60
C LEU A 85 16.07 4.85 8.02
N THR A 86 16.33 5.99 8.65
CA THR A 86 15.80 6.30 9.98
C THR A 86 14.29 6.43 9.95
N ALA A 87 13.75 7.24 9.03
CA ALA A 87 12.31 7.43 8.91
C ALA A 87 11.60 6.09 8.67
N LEU A 88 12.07 5.29 7.71
CA LEU A 88 11.46 3.99 7.43
C LEU A 88 11.58 3.01 8.61
N ARG A 89 12.70 3.02 9.35
CA ARG A 89 12.83 2.14 10.51
C ARG A 89 11.91 2.56 11.65
N ASP A 90 11.78 3.85 11.90
CA ASP A 90 10.97 4.37 12.99
C ASP A 90 9.49 4.27 12.66
N ASP A 91 9.08 4.75 11.48
CA ASP A 91 7.68 4.74 11.02
C ASP A 91 7.17 3.30 10.86
N LEU A 92 7.89 2.43 10.14
CA LEU A 92 7.43 1.05 9.93
C LEU A 92 7.33 0.29 11.26
N LYS A 93 8.31 0.47 12.16
CA LYS A 93 8.31 -0.18 13.47
C LYS A 93 7.19 0.35 14.35
N TYR A 94 6.93 1.65 14.31
CA TYR A 94 5.82 2.25 15.04
C TYR A 94 4.49 1.72 14.50
N THR A 95 4.25 1.85 13.19
CA THR A 95 3.04 1.37 12.52
C THR A 95 2.76 -0.09 12.86
N ILE A 96 3.72 -1.00 12.65
CA ILE A 96 3.53 -2.43 12.93
C ILE A 96 3.17 -2.68 14.40
N LYS A 97 3.75 -1.92 15.34
CA LYS A 97 3.48 -2.08 16.78
C LYS A 97 2.11 -1.57 17.20
N THR A 98 1.51 -0.68 16.43
CA THR A 98 0.23 -0.05 16.74
C THR A 98 -0.94 -0.63 15.95
N LEU A 99 -0.69 -1.57 15.03
CA LEU A 99 -1.74 -2.26 14.28
C LEU A 99 -2.70 -2.98 15.24
N ALA A 100 -4.00 -2.84 15.01
CA ALA A 100 -5.02 -3.64 15.67
C ALA A 100 -5.10 -5.05 15.05
N ASP A 101 -5.66 -6.01 15.79
CA ASP A 101 -5.81 -7.41 15.32
C ASP A 101 -6.71 -7.52 14.09
N ASP A 102 -7.63 -6.58 13.89
CA ASP A 102 -8.59 -6.49 12.79
C ASP A 102 -8.22 -5.40 11.76
N GLU A 103 -6.94 -5.07 11.66
CA GLU A 103 -6.42 -4.06 10.74
C GLU A 103 -5.66 -4.69 9.57
N PHE A 104 -5.99 -4.27 8.35
CA PHE A 104 -5.28 -4.70 7.16
C PHE A 104 -4.12 -3.78 6.84
N PHE A 105 -2.91 -4.27 7.08
CA PHE A 105 -1.68 -3.55 6.81
C PHE A 105 -1.17 -3.80 5.39
N ILE A 106 -0.90 -2.72 4.65
CA ILE A 106 -0.34 -2.73 3.30
C ILE A 106 1.01 -2.04 3.32
N PHE A 107 2.05 -2.73 2.82
CA PHE A 107 3.35 -2.14 2.58
C PHE A 107 3.67 -2.20 1.09
N TYR A 108 3.85 -1.04 0.47
CA TYR A 108 4.21 -0.91 -0.95
C TYR A 108 5.55 -0.21 -1.09
N TYR A 109 6.38 -0.69 -2.01
CA TYR A 109 7.70 -0.14 -2.29
C TYR A 109 7.97 -0.06 -3.79
N ALA A 110 8.33 1.13 -4.27
CA ALA A 110 8.86 1.40 -5.60
C ALA A 110 10.25 2.05 -5.48
N GLY A 111 11.26 1.42 -6.06
CA GLY A 111 12.65 1.84 -6.00
C GLY A 111 13.63 0.68 -6.23
N HIS A 112 14.92 0.94 -6.02
CA HIS A 112 15.97 -0.06 -6.04
C HIS A 112 15.83 -1.07 -4.89
N TRP A 113 15.85 -2.34 -5.27
CA TRP A 113 15.89 -3.45 -4.32
C TRP A 113 16.94 -4.45 -4.80
N PHE A 114 17.39 -5.29 -3.88
CA PHE A 114 18.29 -6.39 -4.22
C PHE A 114 17.96 -7.63 -3.42
N HIS A 115 18.20 -8.78 -4.04
CA HIS A 115 18.11 -10.08 -3.40
C HIS A 115 19.50 -10.52 -2.93
N GLY A 116 19.63 -11.00 -1.70
CA GLY A 116 20.89 -11.53 -1.18
C GLY A 116 20.69 -12.69 -0.22
N ALA A 117 21.80 -13.22 0.31
CA ALA A 117 21.76 -14.28 1.33
C ALA A 117 21.01 -13.76 2.58
N GLY A 118 19.76 -14.19 2.73
CA GLY A 118 18.87 -13.77 3.81
C GLY A 118 17.60 -13.02 3.38
N GLY A 119 17.38 -12.78 2.08
CA GLY A 119 16.10 -12.29 1.55
C GLY A 119 16.17 -10.98 0.78
N ASN A 120 14.99 -10.39 0.60
CA ASN A 120 14.82 -9.13 -0.12
C ASN A 120 15.26 -7.95 0.74
N ARG A 121 16.03 -7.04 0.14
CA ARG A 121 16.50 -5.81 0.77
C ARG A 121 16.09 -4.63 -0.09
N LEU A 122 15.62 -3.58 0.55
CA LEU A 122 15.14 -2.36 -0.08
C LEU A 122 16.19 -1.27 0.16
N SER A 123 16.50 -0.50 -0.87
CA SER A 123 17.29 0.71 -0.70
C SER A 123 16.43 1.82 -0.12
N THR A 124 17.04 2.68 0.68
CA THR A 124 16.41 3.88 1.24
C THR A 124 17.07 5.11 0.63
N TYR A 125 16.49 6.29 0.83
CA TYR A 125 17.00 7.50 0.18
C TYR A 125 18.49 7.75 0.43
N ASP A 126 18.96 7.47 1.64
CA ASP A 126 20.32 7.74 2.09
C ASP A 126 21.21 6.48 2.17
N THR A 127 20.88 5.45 1.37
CA THR A 127 21.71 4.23 1.20
C THR A 127 23.02 4.51 0.47
#